data_AF-A0A9W9ST75-F1
#
_entry.id   AF-A0A9W9ST75-F1
#
_cell.length_a   1.000
_cell.length_b   1.000
_cell.length_c   1.000
_cell.angle_alpha   90.00
_cell.angle_beta   90.00
_cell.angle_gamma   90.00
#
_symmetry.space_group_name_H-M   'P 1'
#
loop_
_entity.id
_entity.type
_entity.pdbx_description
1 polymer ?
#
loop_
_entity_poly.entity_id
_entity_poly.type
_entity_poly.pdbx_seq_one_letter_code
_entity_poly.pdbx_strand_id
1 'polypeptide(L)'
;MLQAPSLGPPYAFRRKYLTLDSTPHIENKPVHDVSYLTPAQIPNLPGSAENQRSVGSQHSKRLQPFAILGVTFHNRIGLSSLCQHNAEGHITNWHMAHLDGITQRRPGLLMVEVTAVQVNRCIMPKDHRPWKE
;
A
#
# COMPACT_ATOMS: atom_id res chain seq x y z
N MET A 1 29.06 39.62 42.91
CA MET A 1 27.78 39.75 42.20
C MET A 1 27.83 38.74 41.05
N LEU A 2 27.26 37.54 41.26
CA LEU A 2 27.27 36.45 40.27
C LEU A 2 26.08 36.62 39.32
N GLN A 3 26.33 36.68 38.02
CA GLN A 3 25.31 36.88 36.99
C GLN A 3 24.88 35.51 36.44
N ALA A 4 23.59 35.20 36.57
CA ALA A 4 23.03 33.92 36.11
C ALA A 4 22.93 33.88 34.57
N PRO A 5 23.23 32.74 33.91
CA PRO A 5 22.99 32.58 32.48
C PRO A 5 21.49 32.50 32.18
N SER A 6 21.04 33.24 31.17
CA SER A 6 19.63 33.27 30.76
C SER A 6 19.19 31.92 30.18
N LEU A 7 18.33 31.22 30.91
CA LEU A 7 17.61 30.04 30.43
C LEU A 7 16.70 30.45 29.28
N GLY A 8 17.05 30.06 28.06
CA GLY A 8 16.15 30.10 26.90
C GLY A 8 14.91 29.23 27.15
N PRO A 9 13.79 29.49 26.47
CA PRO A 9 12.51 28.85 26.77
C PRO A 9 12.59 27.32 26.58
N PRO A 10 12.10 26.52 27.56
CA PRO A 10 12.37 25.08 27.62
C PRO A 10 11.71 24.20 26.54
N TYR A 11 10.98 24.76 25.57
CA TYR A 11 10.20 23.96 24.60
C TYR A 11 10.19 24.54 23.18
N ALA A 12 11.30 25.10 22.71
CA ALA A 12 11.45 25.41 21.29
C ALA A 12 11.78 24.12 20.51
N PHE A 13 10.75 23.34 20.17
CA PHE A 13 10.88 22.28 19.16
C PHE A 13 11.28 22.96 17.84
N ARG A 14 12.60 23.01 17.58
CA ARG A 14 13.18 23.64 16.40
C ARG A 14 12.76 22.84 15.18
N ARG A 15 11.56 23.10 14.66
CA ARG A 15 11.11 22.60 13.36
C ARG A 15 12.03 23.29 12.36
N LYS A 16 13.11 22.60 11.96
CA LYS A 16 13.95 23.02 10.84
C LYS A 16 13.02 23.01 9.61
N TYR A 17 12.39 24.14 9.32
CA TYR A 17 11.85 24.35 7.99
C TYR A 17 13.08 24.41 7.08
N LEU A 18 13.32 23.32 6.36
CA LEU A 18 14.35 23.27 5.33
C LEU A 18 14.03 24.42 4.36
N THR A 19 15.01 25.30 4.13
CA THR A 19 14.94 26.26 3.04
C THR A 19 14.77 25.49 1.74
N LEU A 20 13.88 25.94 0.85
CA LEU A 20 13.52 25.24 -0.39
C LEU A 20 14.77 24.91 -1.25
N ASP A 21 15.83 25.71 -1.13
CA ASP A 21 17.09 25.54 -1.85
C ASP A 21 18.00 24.42 -1.31
N SER A 22 17.70 23.86 -0.14
CA SER A 22 18.53 22.82 0.52
C SER A 22 17.99 21.40 0.38
N THR A 23 16.83 21.22 -0.24
CA THR A 23 16.31 19.88 -0.53
C THR A 23 16.92 19.32 -1.81
N PRO A 24 17.40 18.06 -1.82
CA PRO A 24 17.76 17.42 -3.08
C PRO A 24 16.55 17.50 -4.02
N HIS A 25 16.79 17.90 -5.27
CA HIS A 25 15.74 17.96 -6.28
C HIS A 25 15.31 16.52 -6.61
N ILE A 26 14.24 16.05 -5.97
CA ILE A 26 13.65 14.74 -6.22
C ILE A 26 12.71 14.87 -7.41
N GLU A 27 13.19 14.46 -8.59
CA GLU A 27 12.38 14.43 -9.80
C GLU A 27 11.28 13.37 -9.68
N ASN A 28 10.03 13.77 -9.82
CA ASN A 28 8.90 12.85 -9.92
C ASN A 28 8.76 12.34 -11.35
N LYS A 29 9.43 11.24 -11.68
CA LYS A 29 9.41 10.64 -13.01
C LYS A 29 8.01 10.09 -13.33
N PRO A 30 7.39 10.43 -14.47
CA PRO A 30 6.11 9.84 -14.88
C PRO A 30 6.26 8.40 -15.38
N VAL A 31 5.23 7.59 -15.17
CA VAL A 31 5.03 6.32 -15.90
C VAL A 31 4.81 6.64 -17.39
N HIS A 32 5.40 5.84 -18.27
CA HIS A 32 5.20 5.95 -19.72
C HIS A 32 3.80 5.45 -20.13
N ASP A 33 3.27 5.93 -21.25
CA ASP A 33 2.03 5.42 -21.87
C ASP A 33 0.72 5.58 -21.06
N VAL A 34 0.63 6.61 -20.21
CA VAL A 34 -0.61 6.99 -19.51
C VAL A 34 -0.99 8.44 -19.81
N SER A 35 -2.30 8.71 -19.91
CA SER A 35 -2.83 10.03 -20.30
C SER A 35 -2.69 11.12 -19.24
N TYR A 36 -2.33 10.75 -18.01
CA TYR A 36 -2.17 11.66 -16.87
C TYR A 36 -0.93 11.30 -16.05
N LEU A 37 -0.41 12.29 -15.30
CA LEU A 37 0.78 12.11 -14.47
C LEU A 37 0.55 11.03 -13.41
N THR A 38 1.18 9.88 -13.60
CA THR A 38 1.27 8.81 -12.60
C THR A 38 2.74 8.66 -12.21
N PRO A 39 3.11 8.80 -10.92
CA PRO A 39 4.50 8.67 -10.49
C PRO A 39 5.05 7.26 -10.77
N ALA A 40 6.21 7.19 -11.43
CA ALA A 40 6.89 5.94 -11.75
C ALA A 40 7.39 5.27 -10.47
N GLN A 41 7.11 3.97 -10.37
CA GLN A 41 7.47 3.15 -9.21
C GLN A 41 8.83 2.45 -9.44
N ILE A 42 9.88 3.26 -9.68
CA ILE A 42 11.26 2.82 -9.97
C ILE A 42 12.18 3.47 -8.92
N PRO A 43 13.16 2.75 -8.30
CA PRO A 43 13.59 1.37 -8.54
C PRO A 43 12.84 0.30 -7.71
N ASN A 44 12.11 0.72 -6.68
CA ASN A 44 11.44 -0.16 -5.73
C ASN A 44 9.92 0.02 -5.80
N LEU A 45 9.23 -1.11 -5.97
CA LEU A 45 7.78 -1.22 -5.88
C LEU A 45 7.34 -0.74 -4.48
N PRO A 46 6.36 0.17 -4.35
CA PRO A 46 5.84 0.54 -3.04
C PRO A 46 5.35 -0.71 -2.30
N GLY A 47 5.63 -0.77 -1.00
CA GLY A 47 5.42 -1.96 -0.17
C GLY A 47 6.54 -3.00 -0.23
N SER A 48 7.61 -2.78 -1.00
CA SER A 48 8.84 -3.55 -0.92
C SER A 48 9.88 -2.84 -0.05
N ALA A 49 10.81 -3.60 0.53
CA ALA A 49 11.90 -3.05 1.32
C ALA A 49 12.69 -1.99 0.51
N GLU A 50 12.82 -0.78 1.05
CA GLU A 50 13.60 0.30 0.44
C GLU A 50 15.09 0.01 0.61
N ASN A 51 15.88 0.00 -0.47
CA ASN A 51 17.33 -0.26 -0.37
C ASN A 51 18.13 0.82 0.40
N GLN A 52 17.47 1.84 0.97
CA GLN A 52 18.08 3.01 1.59
C GLN A 52 17.46 3.33 2.96
N ARG A 53 17.59 2.44 3.93
CA ARG A 53 17.69 2.84 5.34
C ARG A 53 19.11 2.58 5.82
N SER A 54 19.63 3.54 6.61
CA SER A 54 20.96 3.59 7.22
C SER A 54 21.72 2.26 7.22
N VAL A 55 22.89 2.25 6.58
CA VAL A 55 23.92 1.20 6.63
C VAL A 55 23.79 0.38 7.93
N GLY A 56 23.22 -0.83 7.84
CA GLY A 56 23.10 -1.77 8.96
C GLY A 56 21.69 -2.12 9.45
N SER A 57 20.60 -1.45 9.04
CA SER A 57 19.25 -1.88 9.45
C SER A 57 18.75 -3.05 8.60
N GLN A 58 18.65 -4.25 9.18
CA GLN A 58 18.05 -5.41 8.53
C GLN A 58 16.55 -5.15 8.25
N HIS A 59 16.13 -5.30 7.01
CA HIS A 59 14.71 -5.19 6.65
C HIS A 59 13.88 -6.26 7.34
N SER A 60 12.67 -5.90 7.79
CA SER A 60 11.75 -6.90 8.31
C SER A 60 11.48 -7.96 7.24
N LYS A 61 11.49 -9.24 7.64
CA LYS A 61 11.20 -10.38 6.75
C LYS A 61 9.87 -10.24 5.99
N ARG A 62 8.91 -9.46 6.54
CA ARG A 62 7.58 -9.20 5.97
C ARG A 62 7.65 -8.43 4.63
N LEU A 63 8.67 -7.60 4.43
CA LEU A 63 8.82 -6.77 3.23
C LEU A 63 9.76 -7.39 2.19
N GLN A 64 10.28 -8.58 2.47
CA GLN A 64 11.14 -9.30 1.55
C GLN A 64 10.31 -10.12 0.55
N PRO A 65 10.74 -10.21 -0.72
CA PRO A 65 10.10 -11.08 -1.70
C PRO A 65 10.09 -12.55 -1.27
N PHE A 66 9.12 -13.31 -1.76
CA PHE A 66 9.06 -14.75 -1.55
C PHE A 66 8.31 -15.44 -2.68
N ALA A 67 8.60 -16.72 -2.90
CA ALA A 67 7.96 -17.51 -3.95
C ALA A 67 7.08 -18.63 -3.36
N ILE A 68 5.90 -18.83 -3.93
CA ILE A 68 5.04 -20.00 -3.70
C ILE A 68 4.69 -20.58 -5.07
N LEU A 69 4.90 -21.88 -5.27
CA LEU A 69 4.49 -22.60 -6.49
C LEU A 69 4.92 -21.91 -7.80
N GLY A 70 6.12 -21.31 -7.82
CA GLY A 70 6.66 -20.61 -8.99
C GLY A 70 6.21 -19.15 -9.17
N VAL A 71 5.26 -18.67 -8.36
CA VAL A 71 4.83 -17.26 -8.35
C VAL A 71 5.64 -16.48 -7.32
N THR A 72 6.26 -15.38 -7.74
CA THR A 72 7.05 -14.50 -6.86
C THR A 72 6.22 -13.29 -6.42
N PHE A 73 6.08 -13.11 -5.11
CA PHE A 73 5.44 -11.97 -4.49
C PHE A 73 6.48 -10.97 -4.00
N HIS A 74 6.25 -9.67 -4.18
CA HIS A 74 7.20 -8.60 -3.80
C HIS A 74 7.24 -8.30 -2.30
N ASN A 75 6.27 -8.80 -1.52
CA ASN A 75 6.26 -8.78 -0.05
C ASN A 75 5.37 -9.92 0.49
N ARG A 76 5.38 -10.11 1.82
CA ARG A 76 4.59 -11.13 2.53
C ARG A 76 3.30 -10.59 3.14
N ILE A 77 2.82 -9.45 2.64
CA ILE A 77 1.57 -8.82 3.10
C ILE A 77 0.46 -9.30 2.17
N GLY A 78 -0.45 -10.11 2.71
CA GLY A 78 -1.61 -10.60 1.99
C GLY A 78 -2.89 -9.98 2.53
N LEU A 79 -3.82 -9.63 1.65
CA LEU A 79 -5.21 -9.41 2.03
C LEU A 79 -5.93 -10.77 2.03
N SER A 80 -6.55 -11.10 3.16
CA SER A 80 -7.45 -12.27 3.28
C SER A 80 -8.72 -12.08 2.44
N SER A 81 -9.44 -13.16 2.14
CA SER A 81 -10.78 -13.05 1.57
C SER A 81 -11.71 -12.29 2.53
N LEU A 82 -12.22 -11.13 2.12
CA LEU A 82 -13.13 -10.29 2.92
C LEU A 82 -14.49 -10.22 2.24
N CYS A 83 -15.50 -10.89 2.80
CA CYS A 83 -16.88 -10.79 2.31
C CYS A 83 -17.39 -9.35 2.40
N GLN A 84 -17.82 -8.81 1.28
CA GLN A 84 -18.43 -7.47 1.18
C GLN A 84 -19.95 -7.53 1.24
N HIS A 85 -20.55 -8.69 0.92
CA HIS A 85 -22.00 -8.88 0.88
C HIS A 85 -22.73 -7.79 0.08
N ASN A 86 -22.13 -7.35 -1.02
CA ASN A 86 -22.64 -6.27 -1.85
C ASN A 86 -22.66 -6.61 -3.34
N ALA A 87 -22.70 -7.90 -3.65
CA ALA A 87 -22.84 -8.42 -5.00
C ALA A 87 -24.31 -8.58 -5.37
N GLU A 88 -24.64 -8.32 -6.63
CA GLU A 88 -25.96 -8.54 -7.22
C GLU A 88 -25.96 -9.86 -8.02
N GLY A 89 -25.36 -10.89 -7.44
CA GLY A 89 -24.98 -12.10 -8.14
C GLY A 89 -23.63 -11.99 -8.85
N HIS A 90 -23.23 -10.81 -9.29
CA HIS A 90 -21.92 -10.55 -9.92
C HIS A 90 -21.16 -9.42 -9.21
N ILE A 91 -19.88 -9.27 -9.56
CA ILE A 91 -19.01 -8.19 -9.09
C ILE A 91 -19.61 -6.86 -9.55
N THR A 92 -20.01 -6.03 -8.59
CA THR A 92 -20.50 -4.65 -8.80
C THR A 92 -19.38 -3.61 -8.70
N ASN A 93 -19.66 -2.35 -9.06
CA ASN A 93 -18.74 -1.22 -8.93
C ASN A 93 -18.16 -1.04 -7.51
N TRP A 94 -18.88 -1.48 -6.47
CA TRP A 94 -18.37 -1.50 -5.10
C TRP A 94 -17.09 -2.31 -4.96
N HIS A 95 -17.05 -3.50 -5.57
CA HIS A 95 -15.91 -4.40 -5.50
C HIS A 95 -14.72 -3.82 -6.26
N MET A 96 -14.96 -3.17 -7.40
CA MET A 96 -13.90 -2.47 -8.15
C MET A 96 -13.29 -1.37 -7.27
N ALA A 97 -14.10 -0.46 -6.73
CA ALA A 97 -13.61 0.60 -5.85
C ALA A 97 -12.89 0.06 -4.60
N HIS A 98 -13.42 -1.01 -3.99
CA HIS A 98 -12.84 -1.66 -2.82
C HIS A 98 -11.47 -2.28 -3.13
N LEU A 99 -11.42 -3.14 -4.15
CA LEU A 99 -10.21 -3.86 -4.55
C LEU A 99 -9.16 -2.92 -5.13
N ASP A 100 -9.55 -1.91 -5.90
CA ASP A 100 -8.64 -0.89 -6.43
C ASP A 100 -8.04 -0.04 -5.29
N GLY A 101 -8.85 0.32 -4.29
CA GLY A 101 -8.39 1.03 -3.09
C GLY A 101 -7.33 0.25 -2.31
N ILE A 102 -7.44 -1.08 -2.28
CA ILE A 102 -6.44 -1.96 -1.65
C ILE A 102 -5.23 -2.14 -2.56
N THR A 103 -5.44 -2.38 -3.85
CA THR A 103 -4.38 -2.64 -4.85
C THR A 103 -3.41 -1.47 -4.94
N GLN A 104 -3.90 -0.24 -4.79
CA GLN A 104 -3.06 0.96 -4.67
C GLN A 104 -2.04 0.92 -3.53
N ARG A 105 -2.30 0.16 -2.45
CA ARG A 105 -1.37 -0.06 -1.33
C ARG A 105 -0.37 -1.20 -1.56
N ARG A 106 -0.52 -1.93 -2.67
CA ARG A 106 0.39 -2.97 -3.16
C ARG A 106 0.70 -4.09 -2.15
N PRO A 107 -0.32 -4.82 -1.65
CA PRO A 107 -0.06 -6.09 -1.00
C PRO A 107 0.62 -7.06 -1.98
N GLY A 108 1.43 -7.97 -1.48
CA GLY A 108 2.03 -9.05 -2.25
C GLY A 108 0.96 -9.99 -2.80
N LEU A 109 -0.09 -10.22 -2.02
CA LEU A 109 -1.22 -11.08 -2.41
C LEU A 109 -2.55 -10.39 -2.09
N LEU A 110 -3.49 -10.43 -3.02
CA LEU A 110 -4.87 -10.02 -2.80
C LEU A 110 -5.79 -11.19 -3.16
N MET A 111 -6.67 -11.56 -2.24
CA MET A 111 -7.71 -12.54 -2.48
C MET A 111 -9.05 -11.83 -2.63
N VAL A 112 -9.80 -12.18 -3.68
CA VAL A 112 -11.20 -11.75 -3.84
C VAL A 112 -12.05 -12.42 -2.76
N GLU A 113 -13.19 -11.82 -2.43
CA GLU A 113 -14.13 -12.35 -1.44
C GLU A 113 -14.62 -13.76 -1.75
N VAL A 114 -15.27 -14.39 -0.77
CA VAL A 114 -15.80 -15.75 -0.94
C VAL A 114 -16.78 -15.77 -2.11
N THR A 115 -16.52 -16.69 -3.03
CA THR A 115 -17.25 -16.80 -4.28
C THR A 115 -18.03 -18.10 -4.28
N ALA A 116 -19.36 -18.02 -4.38
CA ALA A 116 -20.21 -19.19 -4.29
C ALA A 116 -20.07 -20.08 -5.54
N VAL A 117 -19.68 -21.35 -5.33
CA VAL A 117 -19.57 -22.35 -6.41
C VAL A 117 -20.93 -22.81 -6.92
N GLN A 118 -22.01 -22.60 -6.15
CA GLN A 118 -23.37 -22.92 -6.56
C GLN A 118 -24.33 -21.82 -6.08
N VAL A 119 -25.40 -21.58 -6.85
CA VAL A 119 -26.39 -20.52 -6.55
C VAL A 119 -27.03 -20.71 -5.16
N ASN A 120 -27.25 -21.95 -4.74
CA ASN A 120 -27.84 -22.31 -3.46
C ASN A 120 -26.84 -22.40 -2.29
N ARG A 121 -25.54 -22.17 -2.52
CA ARG A 121 -24.47 -22.29 -1.51
C ARG A 121 -23.90 -20.93 -1.07
N CYS A 122 -24.66 -19.85 -1.26
CA CYS A 122 -24.26 -18.53 -0.75
C CYS A 122 -24.50 -18.45 0.76
N ILE A 123 -23.61 -17.77 1.49
CA ILE A 123 -23.80 -17.49 2.92
C ILE A 123 -24.88 -16.42 3.06
N MET A 124 -24.83 -15.38 2.23
CA MET A 124 -25.79 -14.27 2.19
C MET A 124 -26.37 -14.09 0.79
N PRO A 125 -27.60 -13.52 0.67
CA PRO A 125 -28.20 -13.23 -0.63
C PRO A 125 -27.38 -12.30 -1.52
N LYS A 126 -26.49 -11.48 -0.95
CA LYS A 126 -25.66 -10.52 -1.67
C LYS A 126 -24.21 -10.98 -1.85
N ASP A 127 -23.96 -12.29 -1.82
CA ASP A 127 -22.64 -12.86 -2.12
C ASP A 127 -22.40 -12.99 -3.62
N HIS A 128 -21.12 -12.98 -4.01
CA HIS A 128 -20.69 -13.14 -5.40
C HIS A 128 -20.96 -14.57 -5.91
N ARG A 129 -21.55 -14.68 -7.11
CA ARG A 129 -21.98 -15.93 -7.76
C ARG A 129 -21.64 -15.91 -9.27
N PRO A 130 -20.51 -16.46 -9.71
CA PRO A 130 -20.01 -16.31 -11.08
C PRO A 130 -20.84 -17.06 -12.14
N TRP A 131 -21.88 -17.81 -11.73
CA TRP A 131 -22.70 -18.66 -12.60
C TRP A 131 -23.94 -17.98 -13.17
N LYS A 132 -24.17 -16.70 -12.86
CA LYS A 132 -25.32 -15.95 -13.37
C LYS A 132 -24.86 -15.14 -14.57
N GLU A 133 -25.29 -15.54 -15.76
CA GLU A 133 -25.14 -14.77 -17.02
C GLU A 133 -26.07 -13.55 -17.04
#